data_AF-A0AAW6XJM3-F1
#
_entry.id   AF-A0AAW6XJM3-F1
#
_cell.length_a   1.000
_cell.length_b   1.000
_cell.length_c   1.000
_cell.angle_alpha   90.00
_cell.angle_beta   90.00
_cell.angle_gamma   90.00
#
_symmetry.space_group_name_H-M   'P 1'
#
loop_
_entity.id
_entity.type
_entity.pdbx_description
1 polymer ?
#
loop_
_entity_poly.entity_id
_entity_poly.type
_entity_poly.pdbx_seq_one_letter_code
_entity_poly.pdbx_strand_id
1 'polypeptide(L)'
;GLSSFKLYLTYQYKLNDDEVLQALRRLHESGALTTVHPENDAAIASKRAEFIAAGLTAPRYHALSRPLECEAEAIARMINLAQIAGNAPLYIVHL
;
A
#
# COMPACT_ATOMS: atom_id res chain seq x y z
N GLY A 1 -22.02 6.37 10.71
CA GLY A 1 -21.64 7.71 10.21
C GLY A 1 -20.15 7.86 9.92
N LEU A 2 -19.41 6.77 9.70
CA LEU A 2 -18.06 6.82 9.12
C LEU A 2 -18.19 6.53 7.63
N SER A 3 -17.55 7.34 6.78
CA SER A 3 -17.70 7.27 5.32
C SER A 3 -16.41 6.91 4.58
N SER A 4 -15.28 6.78 5.29
CA SER A 4 -13.99 6.47 4.70
C SER A 4 -13.14 5.58 5.60
N PHE A 5 -12.33 4.72 4.99
CA PHE A 5 -11.48 3.75 5.68
C PHE A 5 -10.07 3.77 5.12
N LYS A 6 -9.05 3.62 5.98
CA LYS A 6 -7.64 3.68 5.59
C LYS A 6 -7.02 2.28 5.60
N LEU A 7 -6.49 1.90 4.44
CA LEU A 7 -5.72 0.67 4.25
C LEU A 7 -4.22 0.99 4.15
N TYR A 8 -3.41 0.00 4.47
CA TYR A 8 -1.96 0.05 4.35
C TYR A 8 -1.46 -1.17 3.61
N LEU A 9 -0.53 -0.96 2.67
CA LEU A 9 0.15 -2.04 1.95
C LEU A 9 1.59 -2.29 2.44
N THR A 10 2.05 -1.51 3.40
CA THR A 10 3.32 -1.66 4.11
C THR A 10 3.12 -1.55 5.62
N TYR A 11 4.17 -1.86 6.39
CA TYR A 11 4.19 -1.97 7.84
C TYR A 11 3.60 -3.29 8.38
N GLN A 12 3.66 -3.46 9.71
CA GLN A 12 3.28 -4.70 10.39
C GLN A 12 1.79 -5.05 10.28
N TYR A 13 0.94 -4.09 9.93
CA TYR A 13 -0.51 -4.22 9.79
C TYR A 13 -0.96 -4.11 8.32
N LYS A 14 -0.04 -4.36 7.37
CA LYS A 14 -0.37 -4.34 5.95
C LYS A 14 -1.38 -5.42 5.60
N LEU A 15 -2.23 -5.12 4.63
CA LEU A 15 -3.10 -6.12 4.02
C LEU A 15 -2.40 -6.79 2.83
N ASN A 16 -2.68 -8.07 2.65
CA ASN A 16 -2.41 -8.78 1.40
C ASN A 16 -3.53 -8.53 0.36
N ASP A 17 -3.31 -8.95 -0.88
CA ASP A 17 -4.25 -8.64 -1.97
C ASP A 17 -5.65 -9.26 -1.78
N ASP A 18 -5.74 -10.44 -1.16
CA ASP A 18 -7.03 -11.07 -0.86
C ASP A 18 -7.80 -10.27 0.21
N GLU A 19 -7.13 -9.87 1.28
CA GLU A 19 -7.70 -9.00 2.32
C GLU A 19 -8.13 -7.64 1.75
N VAL A 20 -7.34 -7.06 0.84
CA VAL A 20 -7.69 -5.83 0.13
C VAL A 20 -8.95 -6.03 -0.71
N LEU A 21 -9.05 -7.12 -1.48
CA LEU A 21 -10.24 -7.41 -2.29
C LEU A 21 -11.49 -7.58 -1.42
N GLN A 22 -11.38 -8.29 -0.29
CA GLN A 22 -12.48 -8.45 0.66
C GLN A 22 -12.91 -7.08 1.23
N ALA A 23 -11.95 -6.26 1.65
CA ALA A 23 -12.22 -4.91 2.16
C ALA A 23 -12.86 -4.01 1.10
N LEU A 24 -12.31 -3.96 -0.12
CA LEU A 24 -12.82 -3.14 -1.21
C LEU A 24 -14.25 -3.52 -1.58
N ARG A 25 -14.56 -4.82 -1.71
CA ARG A 25 -15.93 -5.29 -1.99
C ARG A 25 -16.89 -4.83 -0.90
N ARG A 26 -16.53 -5.00 0.37
CA ARG A 26 -17.40 -4.63 1.49
C ARG A 26 -17.63 -3.12 1.57
N LEU A 27 -16.57 -2.33 1.35
CA LEU A 27 -16.64 -0.87 1.35
C LEU A 27 -17.44 -0.34 0.16
N HIS A 28 -17.30 -0.97 -1.01
CA HIS A 28 -18.09 -0.65 -2.20
C HIS A 28 -19.59 -0.89 -1.97
N GLU A 29 -19.98 -2.07 -1.45
CA GLU A 29 -21.37 -2.37 -1.07
C GLU A 29 -21.95 -1.35 -0.07
N SER A 30 -21.09 -0.81 0.80
CA SER A 30 -21.49 0.14 1.84
C SER A 30 -21.44 1.60 1.37
N GLY A 31 -21.05 1.87 0.12
CA GLY A 31 -20.88 3.23 -0.41
C GLY A 31 -19.75 4.02 0.27
N ALA A 32 -18.79 3.35 0.89
CA ALA A 32 -17.69 3.97 1.62
C ALA A 32 -16.45 4.16 0.74
N LEU A 33 -15.68 5.22 1.03
CA LEU A 33 -14.43 5.52 0.34
C LEU A 33 -13.27 4.72 0.94
N THR A 34 -12.50 4.06 0.09
CA THR A 34 -11.21 3.47 0.49
C THR A 34 -10.10 4.49 0.29
N THR A 35 -9.31 4.74 1.32
CA THR A 35 -8.04 5.48 1.24
C THR A 35 -6.90 4.49 1.43
N VAL A 36 -5.77 4.66 0.75
CA VAL A 36 -4.65 3.68 0.83
C VAL A 36 -3.30 4.38 0.91
N HIS A 37 -2.42 3.83 1.76
CA HIS A 37 -0.96 4.09 1.75
C HIS A 37 -0.30 3.02 0.88
N PRO A 38 0.05 3.32 -0.39
CA PRO A 38 0.49 2.30 -1.32
C PRO A 38 2.02 2.28 -1.43
N GLU A 39 2.67 1.39 -0.67
CA GLU A 39 4.09 1.07 -0.87
C GLU A 39 4.24 -0.47 -0.90
N ASN A 40 5.12 -0.98 -1.78
CA ASN A 40 5.45 -2.40 -1.83
C ASN A 40 6.35 -2.81 -0.65
N ASP A 41 5.76 -3.38 0.38
CA ASP A 41 6.47 -3.78 1.61
C ASP A 41 7.61 -4.77 1.36
N ALA A 42 7.42 -5.73 0.45
CA ALA A 42 8.40 -6.77 0.19
C ALA A 42 9.67 -6.19 -0.46
N ALA A 43 9.49 -5.30 -1.44
CA ALA A 43 10.60 -4.59 -2.08
C ALA A 43 11.35 -3.71 -1.07
N ILE A 44 10.61 -2.97 -0.22
CA ILE A 44 11.21 -2.14 0.83
C ILE A 44 11.99 -3.00 1.83
N ALA A 45 11.41 -4.13 2.27
CA ALA A 45 12.05 -5.04 3.21
C ALA A 45 13.36 -5.61 2.64
N SER A 46 13.37 -6.00 1.37
CA SER A 46 14.57 -6.46 0.67
C SER A 46 15.68 -5.40 0.68
N LYS A 47 15.37 -4.19 0.23
CA LYS A 47 16.35 -3.08 0.18
C LYS A 47 16.84 -2.68 1.57
N ARG A 48 15.96 -2.68 2.56
CA ARG A 48 16.31 -2.42 3.95
C ARG A 48 17.28 -3.48 4.47
N ALA A 49 17.01 -4.77 4.21
CA ALA A 49 17.91 -5.85 4.61
C ALA A 49 19.29 -5.72 3.95
N GLU A 50 19.36 -5.35 2.68
CA GLU A 50 20.63 -5.07 1.96
C GLU A 50 21.44 -3.97 2.67
N PHE A 51 20.81 -2.84 3.02
CA PHE A 51 21.52 -1.75 3.71
C PHE A 51 21.96 -2.11 5.12
N ILE A 52 21.11 -2.81 5.88
CA ILE A 52 21.48 -3.27 7.22
C ILE A 52 22.67 -4.24 7.16
N ALA A 53 22.65 -5.19 6.21
CA ALA A 53 23.76 -6.13 6.01
C ALA A 53 25.07 -5.43 5.61
N ALA A 54 24.98 -4.32 4.87
CA ALA A 54 26.12 -3.50 4.49
C ALA A 54 26.55 -2.48 5.57
N GLY A 55 25.94 -2.48 6.76
CA GLY A 55 26.23 -1.53 7.84
C GLY A 55 25.77 -0.09 7.54
N LEU A 56 24.92 0.10 6.54
CA LEU A 56 24.44 1.39 6.05
C LEU A 56 23.20 1.84 6.83
N THR A 57 23.41 2.32 8.05
CA THR A 57 22.32 2.61 9.02
C THR A 57 21.95 4.09 9.16
N ALA A 58 22.61 4.99 8.43
CA ALA A 58 22.30 6.43 8.45
C ALA A 58 20.88 6.75 7.90
N PRO A 59 20.20 7.82 8.36
CA PRO A 59 18.82 8.15 7.96
C PRO A 59 18.58 8.26 6.44
N ARG A 60 19.60 8.65 5.65
CA ARG A 60 19.50 8.71 4.18
C ARG A 60 19.09 7.38 3.54
N TYR A 61 19.46 6.25 4.17
CA TYR A 61 19.13 4.91 3.68
C TYR A 61 17.65 4.55 3.88
N HIS A 62 16.92 5.30 4.71
CA HIS A 62 15.47 5.18 4.79
C HIS A 62 14.81 5.49 3.45
N ALA A 63 15.10 6.66 2.86
CA ALA A 63 14.55 7.06 1.56
C ALA A 63 15.02 6.13 0.44
N LEU A 64 16.31 5.74 0.46
CA LEU A 64 16.87 4.82 -0.55
C LEU A 64 16.28 3.40 -0.45
N SER A 65 15.72 3.01 0.71
CA SER A 65 15.10 1.69 0.88
C SER A 65 13.71 1.59 0.27
N ARG A 66 13.13 2.71 -0.15
CA ARG A 66 11.78 2.85 -0.69
C ARG A 66 11.78 3.67 -1.99
N PRO A 67 12.51 3.22 -3.03
CA PRO A 67 12.56 3.94 -4.29
C PRO A 67 11.16 4.03 -4.92
N LEU A 68 10.96 5.00 -5.82
CA LEU A 68 9.66 5.39 -6.38
C LEU A 68 8.87 4.22 -6.99
N GLU A 69 9.57 3.18 -7.48
CA GLU A 69 8.97 1.98 -8.04
C GLU A 69 8.15 1.19 -7.00
N CYS A 70 8.52 1.26 -5.72
CA CYS A 70 7.77 0.61 -4.64
C CYS A 70 6.37 1.21 -4.49
N GLU A 71 6.26 2.52 -4.64
CA GLU A 71 4.97 3.23 -4.58
C GLU A 71 4.20 3.07 -5.90
N ALA A 72 4.86 3.27 -7.04
CA ALA A 72 4.24 3.15 -8.36
C ALA A 72 3.61 1.78 -8.61
N GLU A 73 4.30 0.69 -8.23
CA GLU A 73 3.74 -0.66 -8.32
C GLU A 73 2.50 -0.81 -7.44
N ALA A 74 2.57 -0.39 -6.18
CA ALA A 74 1.48 -0.54 -5.23
C ALA A 74 0.24 0.29 -5.62
N ILE A 75 0.43 1.48 -6.21
CA ILE A 75 -0.65 2.29 -6.78
C ILE A 75 -1.31 1.55 -7.93
N ALA A 76 -0.52 1.09 -8.90
CA ALA A 76 -1.05 0.36 -10.06
C ALA A 76 -1.82 -0.89 -9.63
N ARG A 77 -1.28 -1.66 -8.66
CA ARG A 77 -1.95 -2.81 -8.08
C ARG A 77 -3.27 -2.43 -7.41
N MET A 78 -3.31 -1.40 -6.58
CA MET A 78 -4.55 -0.95 -5.93
C MET A 78 -5.62 -0.50 -6.93
N ILE A 79 -5.24 0.21 -8.00
CA ILE A 79 -6.17 0.60 -9.06
C ILE A 79 -6.81 -0.64 -9.72
N ASN A 80 -5.99 -1.64 -10.04
CA ASN A 80 -6.49 -2.90 -10.61
C ASN A 80 -7.37 -3.69 -9.64
N LEU A 81 -7.00 -3.77 -8.36
CA LEU A 81 -7.82 -4.45 -7.34
C LEU A 81 -9.16 -3.74 -7.11
N ALA A 82 -9.18 -2.40 -7.13
CA ALA A 82 -10.42 -1.61 -7.06
C ALA A 82 -11.33 -1.88 -8.26
N GLN A 83 -10.76 -1.98 -9.47
CA GLN A 83 -11.51 -2.35 -10.68
C GLN A 83 -12.11 -3.76 -10.56
N ILE A 84 -11.34 -4.74 -10.08
CA ILE A 84 -11.80 -6.12 -9.85
C ILE A 84 -12.92 -6.16 -8.79
N ALA A 85 -12.86 -5.29 -7.78
CA ALA A 85 -13.85 -5.18 -6.72
C ALA A 85 -15.12 -4.38 -7.11
N GLY A 86 -15.45 -4.30 -8.41
CA GLY A 86 -16.65 -3.61 -8.89
C GLY A 86 -16.45 -2.11 -9.11
N ASN A 87 -15.23 -1.68 -9.43
CA ASN A 87 -14.86 -0.26 -9.54
C ASN A 87 -15.08 0.50 -8.21
N ALA A 88 -14.58 -0.09 -7.12
CA ALA A 88 -14.68 0.48 -5.77
C ALA A 88 -13.99 1.86 -5.68
N PRO A 89 -14.60 2.88 -5.05
CA PRO A 89 -13.96 4.18 -4.88
C PRO A 89 -12.65 4.10 -4.09
N LEU A 90 -11.58 4.62 -4.69
CA LEU A 90 -10.23 4.58 -4.15
C LEU A 90 -9.60 5.98 -4.15
N TYR A 91 -8.95 6.35 -3.05
CA TYR A 91 -8.18 7.58 -2.89
C TYR A 91 -6.74 7.24 -2.48
N ILE A 92 -5.78 7.64 -3.32
CA ILE A 92 -4.35 7.51 -3.02
C ILE A 92 -3.93 8.69 -2.15
N VAL A 93 -3.47 8.42 -0.92
CA VAL A 93 -2.97 9.48 -0.03
C VAL A 93 -1.48 9.76 -0.29
N HIS A 94 -1.04 10.98 0.08
CA HIS A 94 0.37 11.42 0.12
C HIS A 94 1.21 11.10 -1.13
N LEU A 95 0.61 11.33 -2.30
CA LEU A 95 1.29 11.34 -3.60
C LEU A 95 2.10 12.62 -3.80
#